data_AF-A0A538RW16-F1
#
_entry.id   AF-A0A538RW16-F1
#
_cell.length_a   1.000
_cell.length_b   1.000
_cell.length_c   1.000
_cell.angle_alpha   90.00
_cell.angle_beta   90.00
_cell.angle_gamma   90.00
#
_symmetry.space_group_name_H-M   'P 1'
#
loop_
_entity.id
_entity.type
_entity.pdbx_description
1 polymer ?
#
loop_
_entity_poly.entity_id
_entity_poly.type
_entity_poly.pdbx_seq_one_letter_code
_entity_poly.pdbx_strand_id
1 'polypeptide(L)'
;MPLTSEQVAQQRKEAEELLFSGPQKLGFAKALFFGHFNGSLLFPYPEIKPEERDLVAEKVAAVRQFVDTRLDAAAIDRNAEIPPEIVAGLGELGVLGMTAPREHGGPGLSQLANCRVMEVIGEHCASTAVFVNAHHSIGIRALLLFGSDEQKRRWLPGLASGRQLAAFALTEPEAGSDAANV
;
A
#
# COMPACT_ATOMS: atom_id res chain seq x y z
N MET A 1 -23.95 15.13 5.68
CA MET A 1 -25.13 15.27 4.80
C MET A 1 -24.92 14.31 3.64
N PRO A 2 -25.87 13.41 3.32
CA PRO A 2 -25.70 12.48 2.22
C PRO A 2 -25.60 13.22 0.88
N LEU A 3 -24.79 12.69 -0.04
CA LEU A 3 -24.61 13.24 -1.38
C LEU A 3 -25.92 13.14 -2.17
N THR A 4 -26.18 14.09 -3.06
CA THR A 4 -27.30 14.00 -4.00
C THR A 4 -27.03 12.92 -5.06
N SER A 5 -28.08 12.38 -5.68
CA SER A 5 -27.95 11.37 -6.75
C SER A 5 -27.09 11.86 -7.92
N GLU A 6 -27.11 13.17 -8.17
CA GLU A 6 -26.31 13.83 -9.21
C GLU A 6 -24.83 13.91 -8.81
N GLN A 7 -24.53 14.21 -7.54
CA GLN A 7 -23.17 14.17 -7.00
C GLN A 7 -22.60 12.75 -7.00
N VAL A 8 -23.41 11.74 -6.66
CA VAL A 8 -23.00 10.32 -6.73
C VAL A 8 -22.71 9.90 -8.17
N ALA A 9 -23.55 10.29 -9.14
CA ALA A 9 -23.32 10.00 -10.55
C ALA A 9 -22.04 10.67 -11.07
N GLN A 10 -21.80 11.92 -10.67
CA GLN A 10 -20.59 12.66 -11.04
C GLN A 10 -19.33 12.02 -10.44
N GLN A 11 -19.34 11.68 -9.15
CA GLN A 11 -18.22 10.99 -8.51
C GLN A 11 -17.96 9.61 -9.12
N ARG A 12 -19.01 8.88 -9.50
CA ARG A 12 -18.86 7.59 -10.20
C ARG A 12 -18.18 7.77 -11.55
N LYS A 13 -18.61 8.77 -12.33
CA LYS A 13 -18.00 9.07 -13.62
C LYS A 13 -16.53 9.48 -13.48
N GLU A 14 -16.23 10.34 -12.51
CA GLU A 14 -14.85 10.75 -12.20
C GLU A 14 -14.00 9.55 -11.74
N ALA A 15 -14.55 8.66 -10.92
CA ALA A 15 -13.88 7.44 -10.49
C ALA A 15 -13.65 6.47 -11.65
N GLU A 16 -14.61 6.31 -12.57
CA GLU A 16 -14.47 5.51 -13.79
C GLU A 16 -13.41 6.09 -14.74
N GLU A 17 -13.31 7.42 -14.85
CA GLU A 17 -12.26 8.10 -15.61
C GLU A 17 -10.87 7.95 -14.95
N LEU A 18 -10.81 8.01 -13.61
CA LEU A 18 -9.61 7.78 -12.80
C LEU A 18 -9.14 6.31 -12.83
N LEU A 19 -10.08 5.37 -12.81
CA LEU A 19 -9.83 3.93 -12.88
C LEU A 19 -9.61 3.49 -14.34
N PHE A 20 -8.49 3.94 -14.91
CA PHE A 20 -7.94 3.53 -16.21
C PHE A 20 -8.96 3.45 -17.37
N SER A 21 -9.09 4.57 -18.09
CA SER A 21 -9.84 4.68 -19.36
C SER A 21 -9.04 4.28 -20.62
N GLY A 22 -7.86 3.65 -20.44
CA GLY A 22 -7.01 3.21 -21.55
C GLY A 22 -7.52 1.95 -22.27
N PRO A 23 -6.93 1.57 -23.42
CA PRO A 23 -7.29 0.35 -24.11
C PRO A 23 -7.13 -0.84 -23.15
N GLN A 24 -8.22 -1.57 -22.94
CA GLN A 24 -8.26 -2.78 -22.12
C GLN A 24 -7.40 -3.86 -22.80
N LYS A 25 -6.09 -3.85 -22.54
CA LYS A 25 -5.20 -4.93 -22.97
C LYS A 25 -5.63 -6.21 -22.27
N LEU A 26 -5.68 -7.32 -23.02
CA LEU A 26 -6.02 -8.62 -22.47
C LEU A 26 -4.91 -9.08 -21.52
N GLY A 27 -5.16 -8.96 -20.21
CA GLY A 27 -4.24 -9.44 -19.17
C GLY A 27 -4.06 -10.97 -19.22
N PHE A 28 -3.00 -11.49 -18.60
CA PHE A 28 -2.67 -12.93 -18.64
C PHE A 28 -3.85 -13.80 -18.20
N ALA A 29 -4.40 -13.55 -17.01
CA ALA A 29 -5.51 -14.34 -16.47
C ALA A 29 -6.76 -14.25 -17.36
N LYS A 30 -7.11 -13.04 -17.81
CA LYS A 30 -8.26 -12.82 -18.71
C LYS A 30 -8.08 -13.53 -20.05
N ALA A 31 -6.86 -13.59 -20.58
CA ALA A 31 -6.54 -14.25 -21.84
C ALA A 31 -6.82 -15.77 -21.78
N LEU A 32 -6.54 -16.41 -20.64
CA LEU A 32 -6.78 -17.85 -20.47
C LEU A 32 -8.25 -18.24 -20.61
N PHE A 33 -9.20 -17.38 -20.20
CA PHE A 33 -10.64 -17.62 -20.40
C PHE A 33 -11.03 -17.70 -21.87
N PHE A 34 -10.25 -17.08 -22.76
CA PHE A 34 -10.44 -17.12 -24.21
C PHE A 34 -9.52 -18.15 -24.90
N GLY A 35 -8.86 -19.03 -24.14
CA GLY A 35 -7.91 -20.00 -24.68
C GLY A 35 -6.60 -19.39 -25.19
N HIS A 36 -6.28 -18.15 -24.78
CA HIS A 36 -5.07 -17.46 -25.20
C HIS A 36 -4.02 -17.48 -24.08
N PHE A 37 -2.83 -18.00 -24.39
CA PHE A 37 -1.68 -17.93 -23.49
C PHE A 37 -0.84 -16.68 -23.79
N ASN A 38 -1.01 -15.64 -22.98
CA ASN A 38 -0.26 -14.38 -23.13
C ASN A 38 1.03 -14.37 -22.28
N GLY A 39 1.96 -15.27 -22.59
CA GLY A 39 3.16 -15.51 -21.77
C GLY A 39 4.08 -14.30 -21.56
N SER A 40 4.05 -13.29 -22.44
CA SER A 40 4.88 -12.09 -22.33
C SER A 40 4.53 -11.18 -21.14
N LEU A 41 3.34 -11.37 -20.53
CA LEU A 41 2.94 -10.67 -19.30
C LEU A 41 3.42 -11.36 -18.01
N LEU A 42 4.00 -12.56 -18.12
CA LEU A 42 4.44 -13.36 -16.98
C LEU A 42 5.94 -13.70 -17.04
N PHE A 43 6.50 -13.86 -18.25
CA PHE A 43 7.88 -14.27 -18.47
C PHE A 43 8.67 -13.23 -19.27
N PRO A 44 9.94 -13.00 -18.91
CA PRO A 44 10.62 -13.48 -17.70
C PRO A 44 10.01 -12.86 -16.43
N TYR A 45 10.34 -13.43 -15.26
CA TYR A 45 9.85 -12.90 -13.99
C TYR A 45 10.30 -11.44 -13.84
N PRO A 46 9.42 -10.52 -13.39
CA PRO A 46 9.75 -9.11 -13.29
C PRO A 46 10.91 -8.86 -12.31
N GLU A 47 11.88 -8.07 -12.73
CA GLU A 47 13.01 -7.64 -11.90
C GLU A 47 12.85 -6.19 -11.43
N ILE A 48 13.51 -5.86 -10.32
CA ILE A 48 13.67 -4.46 -9.90
C ILE A 48 14.42 -3.70 -10.99
N LYS A 49 13.87 -2.55 -11.37
CA LYS A 49 14.45 -1.71 -12.41
C LYS A 49 15.83 -1.20 -11.99
N PRO A 50 16.82 -1.13 -12.90
CA PRO A 50 18.18 -0.71 -12.57
C PRO A 50 18.26 0.58 -11.75
N GLU A 51 17.42 1.56 -12.07
CA GLU A 51 17.39 2.86 -11.38
C GLU A 51 16.96 2.80 -9.90
N GLU A 52 16.28 1.73 -9.48
CA GLU A 52 15.85 1.53 -8.09
C GLU A 52 16.70 0.51 -7.33
N ARG A 53 17.55 -0.29 -8.02
CA ARG A 53 18.22 -1.47 -7.42
C ARG A 53 19.00 -1.14 -6.17
N ASP A 54 19.86 -0.13 -6.23
CA ASP A 54 20.75 0.20 -5.11
C ASP A 54 19.95 0.74 -3.92
N LEU A 55 18.97 1.61 -4.17
CA LEU A 55 18.10 2.17 -3.13
C LEU A 55 17.23 1.08 -2.49
N VAL A 56 16.74 0.11 -3.27
CA VAL A 56 15.99 -1.03 -2.75
C VAL A 56 16.89 -1.91 -1.89
N ALA A 57 18.13 -2.18 -2.32
CA ALA A 57 19.08 -2.98 -1.55
C ALA A 57 19.42 -2.30 -0.20
N GLU A 58 19.66 -0.98 -0.22
CA GLU A 58 19.89 -0.17 0.98
C GLU A 58 18.69 -0.25 1.93
N LYS A 59 17.46 -0.06 1.41
CA LYS A 59 16.25 -0.11 2.23
C LYS A 59 15.98 -1.49 2.82
N VAL A 60 16.17 -2.54 2.03
CA VAL A 60 16.06 -3.93 2.50
C VAL A 60 17.06 -4.18 3.62
N ALA A 61 18.32 -3.75 3.47
CA ALA A 61 19.34 -3.92 4.50
C ALA A 61 19.01 -3.14 5.79
N ALA A 62 18.58 -1.88 5.66
CA ALA A 62 18.23 -1.04 6.81
C ALA A 62 17.00 -1.58 7.57
N VAL A 63 15.96 -2.02 6.84
CA VAL A 63 14.79 -2.64 7.45
C VAL A 63 15.14 -3.96 8.12
N ARG A 64 15.96 -4.81 7.47
CA ARG A 64 16.43 -6.07 8.05
C ARG A 64 17.18 -5.83 9.36
N GLN A 65 18.18 -4.94 9.35
CA GLN A 65 18.90 -4.59 10.56
C GLN A 65 17.97 -4.08 11.68
N PHE A 66 16.98 -3.25 11.35
CA PHE A 66 16.02 -2.75 12.33
C PHE A 66 15.16 -3.86 12.92
N VAL A 67 14.56 -4.71 12.09
CA VAL A 67 13.70 -5.79 12.60
C VAL A 67 14.49 -6.86 13.36
N ASP A 68 15.71 -7.20 12.91
CA ASP A 68 16.60 -8.15 13.58
C ASP A 68 16.97 -7.68 15.00
N THR A 69 17.10 -6.36 15.20
CA THR A 69 17.61 -5.78 16.46
C THR A 69 16.53 -5.28 17.41
N ARG A 70 15.36 -4.88 16.89
CA ARG A 70 14.32 -4.19 17.66
C ARG A 70 13.01 -4.93 17.76
N LEU A 71 12.69 -5.80 16.79
CA LEU A 71 11.36 -6.39 16.68
C LEU A 71 11.31 -7.75 17.41
N ASP A 72 10.51 -7.84 18.46
CA ASP A 72 10.18 -9.10 19.14
C ASP A 72 8.75 -9.53 18.78
N ALA A 73 8.63 -10.42 17.79
CA ALA A 73 7.34 -10.92 17.31
C ALA A 73 6.54 -11.66 18.40
N ALA A 74 7.23 -12.37 19.30
CA ALA A 74 6.58 -13.15 20.34
C ALA A 74 6.03 -12.24 21.45
N ALA A 75 6.73 -11.15 21.77
CA ALA A 75 6.20 -10.12 22.67
C ALA A 75 4.99 -9.39 22.07
N ILE A 76 5.05 -9.04 20.78
CA ILE A 76 3.92 -8.40 20.07
C ILE A 76 2.67 -9.29 20.12
N ASP A 77 2.82 -10.58 19.84
CA ASP A 77 1.71 -11.54 19.88
C ASP A 77 1.14 -11.69 21.30
N ARG A 78 1.99 -11.94 22.31
CA ARG A 78 1.56 -12.11 23.70
C ARG A 78 0.85 -10.87 24.26
N ASN A 79 1.31 -9.68 23.89
CA ASN A 79 0.78 -8.42 24.41
C ASN A 79 -0.35 -7.86 23.53
N ALA A 80 -0.58 -8.44 22.36
CA ALA A 80 -1.50 -7.93 21.34
C ALA A 80 -1.24 -6.45 20.97
N GLU A 81 0.02 -6.01 21.01
CA GLU A 81 0.41 -4.63 20.80
C GLU A 81 1.73 -4.54 20.03
N ILE A 82 1.73 -3.71 18.97
CA ILE A 82 2.97 -3.31 18.29
C ILE A 82 3.50 -2.07 19.02
N PRO A 83 4.69 -2.11 19.62
CA PRO A 83 5.19 -1.01 20.41
C PRO A 83 5.32 0.29 19.59
N PRO A 84 4.96 1.47 20.14
CA PRO A 84 5.03 2.74 19.43
C PRO A 84 6.41 3.07 18.83
N GLU A 85 7.49 2.64 19.47
CA GLU A 85 8.86 2.82 18.98
C GLU A 85 9.15 1.98 17.72
N ILE A 86 8.49 0.83 17.56
CA ILE A 86 8.59 0.02 16.34
C ILE A 86 7.86 0.73 15.21
N VAL A 87 6.68 1.27 15.48
CA VAL A 87 5.92 2.07 14.50
C VAL A 87 6.72 3.30 14.07
N ALA A 88 7.29 4.04 15.02
CA ALA A 88 8.11 5.22 14.76
C ALA A 88 9.35 4.87 13.92
N GLY A 89 10.10 3.83 14.29
CA GLY A 89 11.27 3.39 13.54
C GLY A 89 10.95 2.96 12.11
N LEU A 90 9.82 2.26 11.89
CA LEU A 90 9.36 1.92 10.53
C LEU A 90 8.97 3.17 9.71
N GLY A 91 8.41 4.20 10.37
CA GLY A 91 8.16 5.51 9.78
C GLY A 91 9.45 6.24 9.39
N GLU A 92 10.45 6.27 10.25
CA GLU A 92 11.77 6.87 10.00
C GLU A 92 12.51 6.18 8.84
N LEU A 93 12.36 4.86 8.71
CA LEU A 93 12.90 4.11 7.57
C LEU A 93 12.14 4.40 6.25
N GLY A 94 11.00 5.08 6.32
CA GLY A 94 10.18 5.47 5.17
C GLY A 94 9.26 4.35 4.68
N VAL A 95 9.07 3.28 5.46
CA VAL A 95 8.30 2.10 5.05
C VAL A 95 6.81 2.40 4.97
N LEU A 96 6.28 3.21 5.90
CA LEU A 96 4.84 3.52 5.97
C LEU A 96 4.34 4.32 4.75
N GLY A 97 5.24 5.04 4.07
CA GLY A 97 4.96 5.78 2.84
C GLY A 97 5.77 5.31 1.64
N MET A 98 6.25 4.06 1.60
CA MET A 98 7.31 3.61 0.68
C MET A 98 7.10 3.98 -0.79
N THR A 99 5.86 3.86 -1.26
CA THR A 99 5.48 4.15 -2.66
C THR A 99 4.73 5.47 -2.82
N ALA A 100 4.57 6.25 -1.75
CA ALA A 100 4.00 7.58 -1.86
C ALA A 100 4.97 8.48 -2.65
N PRO A 101 4.45 9.37 -3.52
CA PRO A 101 5.29 10.30 -4.28
C PRO A 101 6.21 11.14 -3.40
N ARG A 102 7.38 11.51 -3.94
CA ARG A 102 8.38 12.33 -3.22
C ARG A 102 7.84 13.69 -2.79
N GLU A 103 6.99 14.31 -3.61
CA GLU A 103 6.27 15.56 -3.29
C GLU A 103 5.34 15.45 -2.09
N HIS A 104 5.02 14.23 -1.67
CA HIS A 104 4.18 13.92 -0.51
C HIS A 104 4.99 13.34 0.66
N GLY A 105 6.32 13.37 0.59
CA GLY A 105 7.22 12.93 1.65
C GLY A 105 7.54 11.44 1.67
N GLY A 106 7.13 10.68 0.63
CA GLY A 106 7.49 9.27 0.48
C GLY A 106 8.76 9.06 -0.37
N PRO A 107 9.35 7.85 -0.35
CA PRO A 107 10.48 7.50 -1.21
C PRO A 107 10.15 7.43 -2.70
N GLY A 108 8.88 7.23 -3.06
CA GLY A 108 8.42 7.08 -4.44
C GLY A 108 8.91 5.79 -5.11
N LEU A 109 9.19 4.74 -4.33
CA LEU A 109 9.61 3.45 -4.86
C LEU A 109 8.45 2.69 -5.54
N SER A 110 8.79 1.79 -6.45
CA SER A 110 7.83 0.92 -7.12
C SER A 110 7.15 -0.06 -6.16
N GLN A 111 6.00 -0.61 -6.58
CA GLN A 111 5.31 -1.67 -5.82
C GLN A 111 6.17 -2.93 -5.68
N LEU A 112 6.99 -3.26 -6.70
CA LEU A 112 7.90 -4.42 -6.62
C LEU A 112 8.99 -4.19 -5.57
N ALA A 113 9.53 -2.97 -5.49
CA ALA A 113 10.45 -2.57 -4.43
C ALA A 113 9.79 -2.65 -3.05
N ASN A 114 8.54 -2.20 -2.91
CA ASN A 114 7.79 -2.35 -1.67
C ASN A 114 7.61 -3.82 -1.27
N CYS A 115 7.29 -4.72 -2.21
CA CYS A 115 7.20 -6.15 -1.94
C CYS A 115 8.49 -6.71 -1.33
N ARG A 116 9.67 -6.30 -1.84
CA ARG A 116 10.97 -6.73 -1.28
C ARG A 116 11.17 -6.30 0.17
N VAL A 117 10.72 -5.10 0.52
CA VAL A 117 10.79 -4.61 1.91
C VAL A 117 9.78 -5.35 2.79
N MET A 118 8.56 -5.57 2.29
CA MET A 118 7.52 -6.30 3.01
C MET A 118 7.88 -7.78 3.26
N GLU A 119 8.59 -8.43 2.34
CA GLU A 119 9.15 -9.78 2.53
C GLU A 119 10.01 -9.86 3.79
N VAL A 120 10.88 -8.85 4.03
CA VAL A 120 11.74 -8.79 5.23
C VAL A 120 10.92 -8.65 6.51
N ILE A 121 9.93 -7.77 6.53
CA ILE A 121 9.10 -7.54 7.73
C ILE A 121 8.24 -8.79 8.01
N GLY A 122 7.65 -9.37 6.97
CA GLY A 122 6.80 -10.55 7.05
C GLY A 122 7.55 -11.81 7.49
N GLU A 123 8.82 -11.96 7.11
CA GLU A 123 9.71 -13.02 7.60
C GLU A 123 9.85 -13.00 9.13
N HIS A 124 9.78 -11.81 9.75
CA HIS A 124 9.95 -11.63 11.19
C HIS A 124 8.63 -11.61 11.95
N CYS A 125 7.65 -10.83 11.49
CA CYS A 125 6.37 -10.67 12.18
C CYS A 125 5.25 -10.31 11.20
N ALA A 126 4.36 -11.28 10.98
CA ALA A 126 3.19 -11.10 10.13
C ALA A 126 2.26 -9.99 10.64
N SER A 127 2.07 -9.84 11.95
CA SER A 127 1.23 -8.77 12.53
C SER A 127 1.75 -7.38 12.18
N THR A 128 3.07 -7.16 12.31
CA THR A 128 3.71 -5.90 11.92
C THR A 128 3.65 -5.68 10.41
N ALA A 129 3.85 -6.72 9.60
CA ALA A 129 3.70 -6.63 8.15
C ALA A 129 2.26 -6.25 7.74
N VAL A 130 1.24 -6.85 8.37
CA VAL A 130 -0.16 -6.50 8.14
C VAL A 130 -0.45 -5.07 8.56
N PHE A 131 0.07 -4.61 9.70
CA PHE A 131 -0.03 -3.21 10.12
C PHE A 131 0.54 -2.25 9.06
N VAL A 132 1.78 -2.47 8.63
CA VAL A 132 2.43 -1.64 7.59
C VAL A 132 1.60 -1.66 6.32
N ASN A 133 1.16 -2.84 5.88
CA ASN A 133 0.38 -2.99 4.66
C ASN A 133 -1.01 -2.35 4.77
N ALA A 134 -1.69 -2.43 5.91
CA ALA A 134 -3.00 -1.81 6.11
C ALA A 134 -2.90 -0.28 6.04
N HIS A 135 -1.90 0.29 6.71
CA HIS A 135 -1.60 1.72 6.62
C HIS A 135 -1.30 2.13 5.17
N HIS A 136 -0.37 1.45 4.51
CA HIS A 136 0.19 1.84 3.22
C HIS A 136 -0.69 1.49 2.00
N SER A 137 -1.14 0.24 1.91
CA SER A 137 -1.76 -0.28 0.68
C SER A 137 -3.23 0.10 0.51
N ILE A 138 -3.94 0.33 1.61
CA ILE A 138 -5.38 0.66 1.61
C ILE A 138 -5.68 1.95 2.39
N GLY A 139 -4.97 2.22 3.49
CA GLY A 139 -5.17 3.42 4.30
C GLY A 139 -4.83 4.71 3.57
N ILE A 140 -3.58 4.88 3.11
CA ILE A 140 -3.18 6.08 2.35
C ILE A 140 -3.62 6.03 0.89
N ARG A 141 -3.93 4.84 0.36
CA ARG A 141 -4.12 4.61 -1.08
C ARG A 141 -5.34 5.34 -1.64
N ALA A 142 -6.45 5.35 -0.90
CA ALA A 142 -7.64 6.10 -1.30
C ALA A 142 -7.34 7.60 -1.45
N LEU A 143 -6.56 8.15 -0.52
CA LEU A 143 -6.15 9.56 -0.56
C LEU A 143 -5.19 9.85 -1.72
N LEU A 144 -4.27 8.94 -2.04
CA LEU A 144 -3.38 9.07 -3.20
C LEU A 144 -4.16 9.06 -4.53
N LEU A 145 -5.12 8.14 -4.68
CA LEU A 145 -5.87 7.95 -5.93
C LEU A 145 -6.98 9.00 -6.12
N PHE A 146 -7.73 9.30 -5.06
CA PHE A 146 -8.98 10.06 -5.15
C PHE A 146 -8.97 11.35 -4.33
N GLY A 147 -7.91 11.62 -3.56
CA GLY A 147 -7.81 12.83 -2.77
C GLY A 147 -7.67 14.08 -3.64
N SER A 148 -8.33 15.17 -3.22
CA SER A 148 -8.07 16.49 -3.77
C SER A 148 -6.66 16.96 -3.43
N ASP A 149 -6.13 17.94 -4.18
CA ASP A 149 -4.81 18.50 -3.91
C ASP A 149 -4.68 19.05 -2.49
N GLU A 150 -5.75 19.65 -1.95
CA GLU A 150 -5.79 20.14 -0.58
C GLU A 150 -5.68 18.98 0.43
N GLN A 151 -6.47 17.91 0.25
CA GLN A 151 -6.42 16.74 1.12
C GLN A 151 -5.04 16.07 1.06
N LYS A 152 -4.48 15.91 -0.15
CA LYS A 152 -3.15 15.33 -0.36
C LYS A 152 -2.07 16.13 0.36
N ARG A 153 -2.03 17.46 0.17
CA ARG A 153 -1.07 18.35 0.86
C ARG A 153 -1.22 18.31 2.37
N ARG A 154 -2.45 18.23 2.88
CA ARG A 154 -2.73 18.25 4.32
C ARG A 154 -2.31 16.96 5.02
N TRP A 155 -2.61 15.81 4.43
CA TRP A 155 -2.55 14.53 5.15
C TRP A 155 -1.37 13.64 4.74
N LEU A 156 -1.00 13.61 3.46
CA LEU A 156 0.02 12.66 2.99
C LEU A 156 1.40 12.83 3.65
N PRO A 157 1.93 14.05 3.91
CA PRO A 157 3.22 14.19 4.56
C PRO A 157 3.28 13.59 5.97
N GLY A 158 2.17 13.68 6.73
CA GLY A 158 2.06 13.08 8.06
C GLY A 158 1.93 11.57 8.00
N LEU A 159 1.12 11.08 7.05
CA LEU A 159 0.90 9.65 6.84
C LEU A 159 2.14 8.94 6.30
N ALA A 160 2.78 9.47 5.26
CA ALA A 160 3.96 8.87 4.64
C ALA A 160 5.17 8.75 5.60
N SER A 161 5.27 9.66 6.57
CA SER A 161 6.32 9.64 7.60
C SER A 161 5.97 8.83 8.85
N GLY A 162 4.74 8.32 8.97
CA GLY A 162 4.27 7.61 10.16
C GLY A 162 3.90 8.48 11.36
N ARG A 163 4.02 9.83 11.26
CA ARG A 163 3.55 10.74 12.33
C ARG A 163 2.04 10.69 12.52
N GLN A 164 1.33 10.29 11.48
CA GLN A 164 -0.08 9.96 11.51
C GLN A 164 -0.26 8.55 10.95
N LEU A 165 -1.27 7.83 11.42
CA LEU A 165 -1.61 6.51 10.93
C LEU A 165 -2.96 6.53 10.22
N ALA A 166 -3.06 5.81 9.12
CA ALA A 166 -4.31 5.57 8.42
C ALA A 166 -4.85 4.17 8.74
N ALA A 167 -6.17 4.05 8.71
CA ALA A 167 -6.89 2.79 8.74
C ALA A 167 -7.96 2.81 7.64
N PHE A 168 -8.35 1.63 7.17
CA PHE A 168 -9.41 1.46 6.19
C PHE A 168 -10.63 0.86 6.88
N ALA A 169 -11.64 1.68 7.12
CA ALA A 169 -12.88 1.30 7.78
C ALA A 169 -13.97 1.04 6.73
N LEU A 170 -14.11 -0.22 6.34
CA LEU A 170 -15.14 -0.68 5.41
C LEU A 170 -16.04 -1.75 6.05
N THR A 171 -15.45 -2.74 6.72
CA THR A 171 -16.20 -3.85 7.31
C THR A 171 -17.06 -3.39 8.48
N GLU A 172 -18.31 -3.83 8.47
CA GLU A 172 -19.32 -3.61 9.51
C GLU A 172 -19.87 -4.96 10.03
N PRO A 173 -20.59 -5.00 11.18
CA PRO A 173 -21.11 -6.26 11.72
C PRO A 173 -21.97 -7.08 10.73
N GLU A 174 -22.71 -6.41 9.86
CA GLU A 174 -23.62 -7.02 8.87
C GLU A 174 -23.03 -7.08 7.44
N ALA A 175 -21.80 -6.56 7.24
CA ALA A 175 -21.20 -6.42 5.91
C ALA A 175 -19.68 -6.69 5.91
N GLY A 176 -19.30 -7.81 5.31
CA GLY A 176 -17.91 -8.24 5.13
C GLY A 176 -17.59 -8.50 3.67
N SER A 177 -17.79 -9.74 3.22
CA SER A 177 -17.62 -10.09 1.79
C SER A 177 -18.59 -9.36 0.88
N ASP A 178 -19.82 -9.10 1.35
CA ASP A 178 -20.79 -8.25 0.66
C ASP A 178 -20.58 -6.78 1.03
N ALA A 179 -19.47 -6.21 0.54
CA ALA A 179 -19.11 -4.82 0.83
C ALA A 179 -20.10 -3.79 0.26
N ALA A 180 -20.99 -4.20 -0.65
CA ALA A 180 -22.05 -3.32 -1.16
C ALA A 180 -23.20 -3.15 -0.17
N ASN A 181 -23.25 -3.97 0.88
CA ASN A 181 -24.22 -3.92 1.98
C ASN A 181 -23.70 -3.13 3.20
N VAL A 182 -22.64 -2.34 3.01
CA VAL A 182 -22.17 -1.29 3.95
C VAL A 182 -23.06 -0.05 3.82
#